data_AF-A0A959T251-F1
#
_entry.id   AF-A0A959T251-F1
#
_cell.length_a   1.000
_cell.length_b   1.000
_cell.length_c   1.000
_cell.angle_alpha   90.00
_cell.angle_beta   90.00
_cell.angle_gamma   90.00
#
_symmetry.space_group_name_H-M   'P 1'
#
loop_
_entity.id
_entity.type
_entity.pdbx_description
1 polymer ?
#
loop_
_entity_poly.entity_id
_entity_poly.type
_entity_poly.pdbx_seq_one_letter_code
_entity_poly.pdbx_strand_id
1 'polypeptide(L)' 'GNLVGSNIFNILFIIGTSATITPIEASLDTFRTDLIMMTAIALLLYPMMRFGDRVGRWQGVGLLALYVGYMVL' A
#
# COMPACT_ATOMS: atom_id res chain seq x y z
N GLY A 1 4.11 -10.80 -8.85
CA GLY A 1 3.84 -11.80 -7.80
C GLY A 1 4.16 -11.26 -6.42
N ASN A 2 5.44 -11.16 -6.09
CA ASN A 2 5.90 -10.85 -4.72
C ASN A 2 5.37 -9.52 -4.18
N LEU A 3 5.36 -8.45 -4.98
CA LEU A 3 4.92 -7.12 -4.52
C LEU A 3 3.50 -7.12 -3.91
N VAL A 4 2.54 -7.75 -4.60
CA VAL A 4 1.15 -7.83 -4.15
C VAL A 4 1.03 -8.78 -2.95
N GLY A 5 1.67 -9.95 -3.02
CA GLY A 5 1.63 -10.94 -1.94
C GLY A 5 2.25 -10.43 -0.63
N SER A 6 3.38 -9.74 -0.70
CA SER A 6 4.04 -9.16 0.48
C SER A 6 3.21 -8.06 1.14
N ASN A 7 2.50 -7.22 0.36
CA ASN A 7 1.62 -6.20 0.93
C ASN A 7 0.39 -6.81 1.61
N ILE A 8 -0.25 -7.80 0.97
CA ILE A 8 -1.39 -8.52 1.55
C ILE A 8 -0.96 -9.22 2.84
N PHE A 9 0.20 -9.89 2.83
CA PHE A 9 0.75 -10.55 4.02
C PHE A 9 1.05 -9.54 5.14
N ASN A 10 1.69 -8.41 4.84
CA ASN A 10 2.00 -7.41 5.86
C ASN A 10 0.74 -6.82 6.51
N ILE A 11 -0.31 -6.53 5.73
CA ILE A 11 -1.55 -5.97 6.27
C ILE A 11 -2.31 -7.01 7.10
N LEU A 12 -2.53 -8.21 6.54
CA LEU A 12 -3.37 -9.21 7.21
C LEU A 12 -2.65 -9.90 8.36
N PHE A 13 -1.38 -10.28 8.16
CA PHE A 13 -0.61 -11.03 9.14
C PHE A 13 0.11 -10.10 10.12
N ILE A 14 0.98 -9.20 9.64
CA ILE A 14 1.81 -8.39 10.55
C ILE A 14 0.97 -7.34 11.29
N ILE A 15 0.23 -6.49 10.58
CA ILE A 15 -0.59 -5.45 11.20
C ILE A 15 -1.74 -6.08 12.00
N GLY A 16 -2.42 -7.09 11.44
CA GLY A 16 -3.49 -7.81 12.12
C GLY A 16 -3.06 -8.44 13.45
N THR A 17 -1.94 -9.18 13.46
CA THR A 17 -1.43 -9.77 14.71
C THR A 17 -0.89 -8.72 15.67
N SER A 18 -0.18 -7.69 15.19
CA SER A 18 0.31 -6.59 16.02
C SER A 18 -0.85 -5.88 16.74
N ALA A 19 -1.94 -5.58 16.04
CA ALA A 19 -3.12 -4.91 16.60
C ALA A 19 -3.84 -5.76 17.67
N THR A 20 -3.76 -7.09 17.58
CA THR A 20 -4.34 -8.00 18.60
C THR A 20 -3.51 -8.08 19.88
N ILE A 21 -2.18 -7.90 19.78
CA ILE A 21 -1.26 -8.00 20.91
C ILE A 21 -1.11 -6.65 21.61
N THR A 22 -0.97 -5.57 20.83
CA THR A 22 -0.80 -4.20 21.35
C THR A 22 -1.68 -3.26 20.54
N PRO A 23 -2.59 -2.51 21.19
CA PRO A 23 -3.40 -1.52 20.50
C PRO A 23 -2.50 -0.53 19.75
N ILE A 24 -2.75 -0.35 18.46
CA ILE A 24 -2.01 0.62 17.66
C ILE A 24 -2.56 2.01 18.03
N GLU A 25 -1.75 2.78 18.76
CA GLU A 25 -2.05 4.18 19.10
C GLU A 25 -1.81 5.07 17.87
N ALA A 26 -2.73 5.03 16.92
CA ALA A 26 -2.81 5.97 15.82
C ALA A 26 -4.17 6.68 15.88
N SER A 27 -4.21 7.95 15.47
CA SER A 27 -5.50 8.62 15.30
C SER A 27 -6.34 7.81 14.29
N LEU A 28 -7.62 7.60 14.58
CA LEU A 28 -8.53 6.84 13.71
C LEU A 28 -8.56 7.39 12.27
N ASP A 29 -8.35 8.70 12.11
CA ASP A 29 -8.28 9.38 10.82
C ASP A 29 -6.98 9.07 10.06
N THR A 30 -5.83 9.11 10.74
CA THR A 30 -4.55 8.70 10.14
C THR A 30 -4.60 7.24 9.72
N PHE A 31 -5.05 6.36 10.62
CA PHE A 31 -5.14 4.92 10.33
C PHE A 31 -6.07 4.60 9.15
N ARG A 32 -7.21 5.29 9.02
CA ARG A 32 -8.10 5.16 7.86
C ARG A 32 -7.42 5.63 6.57
N THR A 33 -6.75 6.77 6.62
CA THR A 33 -6.09 7.37 5.44
C THR A 33 -5.00 6.45 4.91
N ASP A 34 -4.15 5.92 5.80
CA ASP A 34 -3.08 4.99 5.48
C ASP A 34 -3.63 3.70 4.86
N LEU A 35 -4.66 3.10 5.46
CA LEU A 35 -5.30 1.89 4.93
C LEU A 35 -5.95 2.12 3.57
N ILE A 36 -6.65 3.24 3.38
CA ILE A 36 -7.30 3.57 2.11
C ILE A 36 -6.25 3.78 1.03
N MET A 37 -5.17 4.52 1.30
CA MET A 37 -4.08 4.74 0.35
C MET A 37 -3.37 3.44 -0.01
N MET A 38 -3.00 2.62 0.98
CA MET A 38 -2.34 1.33 0.75
C MET A 38 -3.21 0.41 -0.12
N THR A 39 -4.52 0.34 0.16
CA THR A 39 -5.47 -0.47 -0.61
C THR A 39 -5.65 0.08 -2.03
N ALA A 40 -5.78 1.40 -2.18
CA ALA A 40 -5.92 2.05 -3.48
C ALA A 40 -4.70 1.83 -4.36
N ILE A 41 -3.48 1.95 -3.81
CA ILE A 41 -2.24 1.70 -4.53
C ILE A 41 -2.10 0.21 -4.91
N ALA A 42 -2.46 -0.70 -4.01
CA ALA A 42 -2.47 -2.13 -4.33
C ALA A 42 -3.46 -2.47 -5.46
N LEU A 43 -4.66 -1.88 -5.45
CA LEU A 43 -5.65 -2.02 -6.51
C LEU A 43 -5.23 -1.37 -7.83
N LEU A 44 -4.46 -0.29 -7.79
CA LEU A 44 -3.88 0.35 -8.98
C LEU A 44 -2.77 -0.52 -9.60
N LEU A 45 -1.92 -1.10 -8.76
CA LEU A 45 -0.80 -1.95 -9.19
C LEU A 45 -1.26 -3.28 -9.79
N TYR A 46 -2.38 -3.84 -9.31
CA TYR A 46 -2.91 -5.12 -9.79
C TYR A 46 -3.19 -5.16 -11.31
N PRO A 47 -3.97 -4.25 -11.92
CA PRO A 47 -4.18 -4.22 -13.37
C PRO A 47 -2.91 -3.83 -14.13
N MET A 48 -2.08 -2.94 -13.58
CA MET A 48 -0.79 -2.58 -14.22
C MET A 48 0.14 -3.78 -14.37
N MET A 49 0.14 -4.70 -13.39
CA MET A 49 0.89 -5.95 -13.45
C MET A 49 0.18 -7.07 -14.21
N ARG A 50 -1.16 -7.04 -14.29
CA ARG A 50 -1.95 -8.09 -14.97
C ARG A 50 -2.03 -7.89 -16.48
N PHE A 51 -2.02 -6.64 -16.93
CA PHE A 51 -2.14 -6.24 -18.34
C PHE A 51 -0.84 -5.69 -18.93
N GLY A 52 0.15 -5.33 -18.10
CA GLY A 52 1.49 -4.93 -18.55
C GLY A 52 2.54 -5.95 -18.11
N ASP A 53 3.43 -6.33 -19.03
CA ASP A 53 4.49 -7.32 -18.75
C ASP A 53 5.41 -6.87 -17.60
N ARG A 54 5.68 -5.56 -17.48
CA ARG A 54 6.57 -4.97 -16.47
C ARG A 54 6.18 -3.53 -16.15
N VAL A 55 6.43 -3.10 -14.91
CA VAL A 55 6.36 -1.69 -14.52
C VAL A 55 7.55 -0.95 -15.14
N GLY A 56 7.30 -0.13 -16.14
CA GLY A 56 8.31 0.67 -16.83
C GLY A 56 8.73 1.91 -16.03
N ARG A 57 9.79 2.59 -16.48
CA ARG A 57 10.36 3.77 -15.78
C ARG A 57 9.32 4.87 -15.53
N TRP A 58 8.49 5.18 -16.52
CA TRP A 58 7.48 6.24 -16.41
C TRP A 58 6.36 5.91 -15.41
N GLN A 59 5.95 4.65 -15.36
CA GLN A 59 4.99 4.16 -14.36
C GLN A 59 5.59 4.22 -12.95
N GLY A 60 6.87 3.85 -12.82
CA GLY A 60 7.62 4.00 -11.57
C GLY A 60 7.73 5.44 -11.09
N VAL A 61 8.00 6.40 -11.99
CA VAL A 61 8.03 7.83 -11.64
C VAL A 61 6.66 8.31 -11.15
N GLY A 62 5.57 7.90 -11.80
CA GLY A 62 4.21 8.22 -11.35
C GLY A 62 3.89 7.68 -9.95
N LEU A 63 4.27 6.43 -9.68
CA LEU A 63 4.12 5.80 -8.36
C LEU A 63 4.96 6.53 -7.29
N LEU A 64 6.17 6.96 -7.65
CA LEU A 64 7.06 7.67 -6.74
C LEU A 64 6.56 9.09 -6.43
N ALA A 65 6.01 9.79 -7.43
CA ALA A 65 5.35 11.08 -7.23
C ALA A 65 4.11 10.96 -6.32
N LEU A 66 3.32 9.89 -6.49
CA LEU A 66 2.17 9.60 -5.62
C LEU A 66 2.62 9.37 -4.17
N TYR A 67 3.70 8.61 -3.97
CA TYR A 67 4.27 8.37 -2.65
C TYR A 67 4.79 9.66 -1.99
N VAL A 68 5.49 10.51 -2.75
CA VAL A 68 5.93 11.83 -2.24
C VAL A 68 4.74 12.71 -1.89
N GLY A 69 3.69 12.71 -2.73
CA GLY A 69 2.46 13.45 -2.44
C GLY A 69 1.78 12.99 -1.15
N TYR A 70 1.76 11.67 -0.89
CA TYR A 70 1.28 11.12 0.37
C TYR A 70 2.12 11.55 1.57
N MET A 71 3.45 11.54 1.46
CA MET A 71 4.34 11.93 2.57
C MET A 71 4.19 13.40 3.00
N VAL A 72 3.66 14.26 2.13
CA VAL A 72 3.44 15.68 2.40
C VAL A 72 2.02 15.96 2.93
N LEU A 73 1.09 15.02 2.75
CA LEU A 73 -0.28 15.11 3.24
C LEU A 73 -0.36 14.74 4.73
#